data_AF-N1UN82-F1
#
_entry.id   AF-N1UN82-F1
#
_cell.length_a   1.000
_cell.length_b   1.000
_cell.length_c   1.000
_cell.angle_alpha   90.00
_cell.angle_beta   90.00
_cell.angle_gamma   90.00
#
_symmetry.space_group_name_H-M   'P 1'
#
loop_
_entity.id
_entity.type
_entity.pdbx_description
1 polymer ?
#
loop_
_entity_poly.entity_id
_entity_poly.type
_entity_poly.pdbx_seq_one_letter_code
_entity_poly.pdbx_strand_id
1 'polypeptide(L)'
;MGRWIVLLLVLLISFGVGYSYGVNPDVVPISSSDIPGSIIQRPTDKPKDKPIKIVVHDGGTFCYAPVFIGGESYIMIEQCWEQDIRNARYDVFQRISY
;
A
#
# COMPACT_ATOMS: atom_id res chain seq x y z
N MET A 1 54.57 5.80 17.80
CA MET A 1 53.40 4.95 18.13
C MET A 1 52.07 5.71 18.15
N GLY A 2 51.96 6.88 18.78
CA GLY A 2 50.67 7.59 18.92
C GLY A 2 49.95 7.97 17.61
N ARG A 3 50.68 8.37 16.56
CA ARG A 3 50.06 8.78 15.27
C ARG A 3 49.35 7.64 14.53
N TRP A 4 49.82 6.41 14.68
CA TRP A 4 49.23 5.24 14.01
C TRP A 4 47.94 4.78 14.69
N ILE A 5 47.88 4.92 16.02
CA ILE A 5 46.69 4.61 16.83
C ILE A 5 45.54 5.58 16.50
N VAL A 6 45.84 6.86 16.31
CA VAL A 6 44.83 7.87 15.92
C VAL A 6 44.28 7.58 14.52
N LEU A 7 45.13 7.19 13.57
CA LEU A 7 44.71 6.79 12.22
C LEU A 7 43.80 5.55 12.26
N LEU A 8 44.16 4.55 13.06
CA LEU A 8 43.35 3.34 13.26
C LEU A 8 41.98 3.65 13.87
N LEU A 9 41.92 4.54 14.87
CA LEU A 9 40.67 4.99 15.48
C LEU A 9 39.75 5.72 14.49
N VAL A 10 40.30 6.63 13.68
CA VAL A 10 39.52 7.35 12.65
C VAL A 10 38.97 6.39 11.61
N LEU A 11 39.75 5.38 11.21
CA LEU A 11 39.32 4.36 10.26
C LEU A 11 38.18 3.50 10.84
N LEU A 12 38.30 3.05 12.09
CA LEU A 12 37.28 2.23 12.75
C LEU A 12 35.95 2.97 12.92
N ILE A 13 35.99 4.27 13.26
CA ILE A 13 34.79 5.09 13.40
C ILE A 13 34.11 5.29 12.03
N SER A 14 34.88 5.48 10.96
CA SER A 14 34.31 5.65 9.61
C SER A 14 33.70 4.37 9.05
N PHE A 15 34.28 3.19 9.33
CA PHE A 15 33.66 1.90 8.99
C PHE A 15 32.42 1.59 9.86
N GLY A 16 32.42 1.95 11.14
CA GLY A 16 31.31 1.71 12.06
C GLY A 16 30.05 2.55 11.75
N VAL A 17 30.24 3.80 11.32
CA VAL A 17 29.12 4.65 10.86
C VAL A 17 28.52 4.11 9.55
N GLY A 18 29.34 3.46 8.71
CA GLY A 18 28.95 2.88 7.42
C GLY A 18 27.90 1.77 7.48
N TYR A 19 27.85 1.04 8.60
CA TYR A 19 26.93 -0.10 8.79
C TYR A 19 25.67 0.26 9.57
N SER A 20 25.59 1.45 10.17
CA SER A 20 24.45 1.83 11.01
C SER A 20 23.25 2.34 10.23
N TYR A 21 23.42 2.68 8.95
CA TYR A 21 22.31 2.97 8.05
C TYR A 21 21.89 1.72 7.29
N GLY A 22 21.10 0.88 7.99
CA GLY A 22 20.18 -0.12 7.47
C GLY A 22 20.36 -0.57 6.02
N VAL A 23 21.45 -1.27 5.72
CA VAL A 23 21.45 -2.18 4.56
C VAL A 23 20.86 -3.48 5.09
N ASN A 24 19.60 -3.75 4.74
CA ASN A 24 19.00 -5.06 4.99
C ASN A 24 19.92 -6.11 4.34
N PRO A 25 20.44 -7.10 5.08
CA PRO A 25 21.34 -8.11 4.52
C PRO A 25 20.68 -8.99 3.44
N ASP A 26 19.36 -8.90 3.29
CA ASP A 26 18.59 -9.56 2.22
C ASP A 26 18.50 -8.76 0.91
N VAL A 27 19.03 -7.54 0.83
CA VAL A 27 19.09 -6.81 -0.45
C VAL A 27 20.32 -7.26 -1.22
N VAL A 28 20.26 -8.49 -1.74
CA VAL A 28 21.10 -8.87 -2.87
C VAL A 28 20.70 -7.93 -4.03
N PRO A 29 21.62 -7.12 -4.57
CA PRO A 29 21.32 -6.34 -5.75
C PRO A 29 21.03 -7.34 -6.88
N ILE A 30 19.76 -7.45 -7.25
CA ILE A 30 19.33 -8.25 -8.39
C ILE A 30 20.04 -7.64 -9.60
N SER A 31 20.98 -8.36 -10.19
CA SER A 31 21.64 -7.87 -11.39
C SER A 31 20.57 -7.69 -12.47
N SER A 32 20.55 -6.54 -13.14
CA SER A 32 19.56 -6.27 -14.19
C SER A 32 19.60 -7.30 -15.33
N SER A 33 20.69 -8.07 -15.45
CA SER A 33 20.87 -9.20 -16.36
C SER A 33 20.00 -10.42 -16.00
N ASP A 34 19.57 -10.54 -14.75
CA ASP A 34 18.89 -11.72 -14.22
C ASP A 34 17.36 -11.55 -14.24
N ILE A 35 16.88 -10.36 -14.60
CA ILE A 35 15.46 -10.11 -14.83
C ILE A 35 15.11 -10.62 -16.23
N PRO A 36 14.26 -11.65 -16.39
CA PRO A 36 13.77 -12.05 -17.70
C PRO A 36 13.16 -10.82 -18.38
N GLY A 37 13.60 -10.53 -19.61
CA GLY A 37 13.21 -9.31 -20.32
C GLY A 37 11.70 -9.07 -20.34
N SER A 38 11.31 -7.79 -20.35
CA SER A 38 9.94 -7.26 -20.43
C SER A 38 8.86 -8.21 -19.89
N ILE A 39 8.61 -8.14 -18.58
CA ILE A 39 7.38 -8.72 -18.02
C ILE A 39 6.21 -7.98 -18.68
N ILE A 40 5.50 -8.67 -19.58
CA ILE A 40 4.32 -8.13 -20.26
C ILE A 40 3.22 -7.98 -19.21
N GLN A 41 3.09 -6.77 -18.67
CA GLN A 41 2.00 -6.41 -17.78
C GLN A 41 0.70 -6.40 -18.58
N ARG A 42 -0.23 -7.29 -18.23
CA ARG A 42 -1.59 -7.22 -18.74
C ARG A 42 -2.31 -6.08 -18.02
N PRO A 43 -3.08 -5.25 -18.75
CA PRO A 43 -3.97 -4.31 -18.09
C PRO A 43 -4.89 -5.04 -17.11
N THR A 44 -5.13 -4.43 -15.95
CA THR A 44 -6.11 -4.95 -14.99
C THR A 44 -7.49 -5.02 -15.62
N ASP A 45 -8.27 -6.02 -15.24
CA ASP A 45 -9.68 -6.09 -15.59
C ASP A 45 -10.42 -4.81 -15.18
N LYS A 46 -11.44 -4.46 -15.97
CA LYS A 46 -12.31 -3.34 -15.61
C LYS A 46 -13.00 -3.62 -14.26
N PRO A 47 -13.09 -2.61 -13.38
CA PRO A 47 -13.84 -2.76 -12.14
C PRO A 47 -15.29 -3.18 -12.35
N LYS A 48 -15.81 -3.96 -11.41
CA LYS A 48 -17.21 -4.44 -11.39
C LYS A 48 -17.93 -3.83 -10.20
N ASP A 49 -18.15 -2.53 -10.27
CA ASP A 49 -18.78 -1.79 -9.19
C ASP A 49 -20.26 -2.14 -9.06
N LYS A 50 -20.72 -2.26 -7.82
CA LYS A 50 -22.09 -2.64 -7.47
C LYS A 50 -22.45 -2.09 -6.09
N PRO A 51 -23.74 -2.09 -5.71
CA PRO A 51 -24.10 -1.72 -4.35
C PRO A 51 -23.45 -2.68 -3.35
N ILE A 52 -22.81 -2.13 -2.31
CA ILE A 52 -22.17 -2.92 -1.25
C ILE A 52 -23.21 -3.14 -0.15
N LYS A 53 -23.88 -4.30 -0.18
CA LYS A 53 -24.86 -4.71 0.81
C LYS A 53 -24.21 -5.06 2.14
N ILE A 54 -24.78 -4.57 3.23
CA ILE A 54 -24.45 -4.94 4.60
C ILE A 54 -25.67 -5.51 5.32
N VAL A 55 -25.43 -6.38 6.28
CA VAL A 55 -26.45 -6.94 7.18
C VAL A 55 -26.06 -6.54 8.60
N VAL A 56 -26.96 -5.83 9.28
CA VAL A 56 -26.76 -5.39 10.66
C VAL A 56 -27.22 -6.47 11.64
N HIS A 57 -26.84 -6.33 12.91
CA HIS A 57 -27.03 -7.36 13.94
C HIS A 57 -28.49 -7.80 14.16
N ASP A 58 -29.46 -6.94 13.86
CA ASP A 58 -30.90 -7.21 13.97
C ASP A 58 -31.51 -7.83 12.69
N GLY A 59 -30.68 -8.13 11.68
CA GLY A 59 -31.10 -8.69 10.40
C GLY A 59 -31.51 -7.65 9.36
N GLY A 60 -31.49 -6.36 9.69
CA GLY A 60 -31.68 -5.28 8.73
C GLY A 60 -30.67 -5.33 7.59
N THR A 61 -31.13 -5.00 6.38
CA THR A 61 -30.32 -4.94 5.16
C THR A 61 -30.17 -3.50 4.72
N PHE A 62 -28.92 -3.07 4.52
CA PHE A 62 -28.59 -1.72 4.06
C PHE A 62 -27.46 -1.77 3.05
N CYS A 63 -27.12 -0.63 2.46
CA CYS A 63 -26.00 -0.49 1.55
C CYS A 63 -25.08 0.65 2.00
N TYR A 64 -23.78 0.48 1.76
CA TYR A 64 -22.83 1.58 1.89
C TYR A 64 -22.97 2.55 0.72
N ALA A 65 -23.02 3.84 1.03
CA ALA A 65 -23.01 4.95 0.09
C ALA A 65 -21.77 5.82 0.36
N PRO A 66 -20.61 5.54 -0.28
CA PRO A 66 -19.39 6.27 -0.04
C PRO A 66 -19.38 7.64 -0.74
N VAL A 67 -19.01 8.69 -0.02
CA VAL A 67 -18.93 10.07 -0.51
C VAL A 67 -17.48 10.55 -0.40
N PHE A 68 -16.89 10.95 -1.54
CA PHE A 68 -15.55 11.52 -1.60
C PHE A 68 -15.66 12.98 -2.07
N ILE A 69 -15.42 13.93 -1.16
CA ILE A 69 -15.54 15.37 -1.44
C ILE A 69 -14.47 16.15 -0.69
N GLY A 70 -13.84 17.12 -1.33
CA GLY A 70 -12.85 18.00 -0.69
C GLY A 70 -11.60 17.30 -0.13
N GLY A 71 -11.28 16.08 -0.59
CA GLY A 71 -10.18 15.27 -0.04
C GLY A 71 -10.58 14.44 1.19
N GLU A 72 -11.84 14.49 1.60
CA GLU A 72 -12.39 13.69 2.68
C GLU A 72 -13.21 12.51 2.15
N SER A 73 -13.41 11.49 3.00
CA SER A 73 -14.18 10.30 2.69
C SER A 73 -15.17 9.98 3.81
N TYR A 74 -16.44 9.84 3.45
CA TYR A 74 -17.53 9.45 4.33
C TYR A 74 -18.17 8.17 3.82
N ILE A 75 -18.68 7.33 4.72
CA ILE A 75 -19.51 6.18 4.37
C ILE A 75 -20.88 6.39 5.02
N MET A 76 -21.88 6.67 4.20
CA MET A 76 -23.27 6.70 4.64
C MET A 76 -23.86 5.29 4.59
N ILE A 77 -24.83 5.01 5.45
CA ILE A 77 -25.58 3.76 5.48
C ILE A 77 -27.01 4.10 5.12
N GLU A 78 -27.46 3.59 3.97
CA GLU A 78 -28.77 3.90 3.41
C GLU A 78 -29.52 2.63 2.99
N GLN A 79 -30.80 2.78 2.70
CA GLN A 79 -31.58 1.69 2.13
C GLN A 79 -31.05 1.36 0.73
N CYS A 80 -30.84 0.09 0.43
CA CYS A 80 -30.24 -0.32 -0.85
C CYS A 80 -31.03 0.06 -2.10
N TRP A 81 -32.31 0.43 -1.97
CA TRP A 81 -33.17 0.87 -3.06
C TRP A 81 -33.20 2.40 -3.24
N GLU A 82 -32.50 3.14 -2.39
CA GLU A 82 -32.42 4.60 -2.49
C GLU A 82 -31.63 4.99 -3.75
N GLN A 83 -32.04 6.07 -4.42
CA GLN A 83 -31.45 6.47 -5.70
C GLN A 83 -30.00 6.96 -5.57
N ASP A 84 -29.59 7.40 -4.38
CA ASP A 84 -28.27 7.94 -4.11
C ASP A 84 -27.21 6.85 -3.81
N ILE A 85 -27.61 5.57 -3.78
CA ILE A 85 -26.67 4.44 -3.64
C ILE A 85 -25.79 4.35 -4.89
N ARG A 86 -24.56 4.85 -4.76
CA ARG A 86 -23.53 4.73 -5.80
C ARG A 86 -22.91 3.34 -5.78
N ASN A 87 -22.78 2.74 -6.97
CA ASN A 87 -22.07 1.48 -7.16
C ASN A 87 -20.61 1.63 -6.78
N ALA A 88 -20.11 0.84 -5.85
CA ALA A 88 -18.71 0.86 -5.40
C ALA A 88 -18.12 -0.56 -5.41
N ARG A 89 -16.85 -0.68 -5.05
CA ARG A 89 -16.18 -1.97 -4.84
C ARG A 89 -15.23 -1.90 -3.66
N TYR A 90 -14.82 -3.08 -3.21
CA TYR A 90 -13.55 -3.24 -2.52
C TYR A 90 -12.45 -3.35 -3.56
N ASP A 91 -11.46 -2.47 -3.50
CA ASP A 91 -10.25 -2.56 -4.33
C ASP A 91 -9.32 -3.69 -3.86
N VAL A 92 -8.20 -3.87 -4.56
CA VAL A 92 -7.20 -4.91 -4.23
C VAL A 92 -6.54 -4.71 -2.85
N PHE A 93 -6.69 -3.53 -2.25
CA PHE A 93 -6.23 -3.20 -0.90
C PHE A 93 -7.37 -3.24 0.13
N GLN A 94 -8.53 -3.80 -0.25
CA GLN A 94 -9.71 -3.92 0.61
C GLN A 94 -10.29 -2.57 1.06
N ARG A 95 -10.04 -1.49 0.30
CA ARG A 95 -10.63 -0.17 0.53
C ARG A 95 -11.86 -0.01 -0.35
N ILE A 96 -12.81 0.81 0.09
CA ILE A 96 -13.96 1.15 -0.73
C ILE A 96 -13.55 2.19 -1.79
N SER A 97 -13.86 1.93 -3.05
CA SER A 97 -13.54 2.82 -4.17
C SER A 97 -14.59 2.75 -5.29
N TYR A 98 -14.48 3.70 -6.21
CA TYR A 98 -15.12 3.72 -7.54
C TYR A 98 -14.08 3.50 -8.64
#